data_AF-A0AAI9CTM8-F1
#
_entry.id   AF-A0AAI9CTM8-F1
#
_cell.length_a   1.000
_cell.length_b   1.000
_cell.length_c   1.000
_cell.angle_alpha   90.00
_cell.angle_beta   90.00
_cell.angle_gamma   90.00
#
_symmetry.space_group_name_H-M   'P 1'
#
loop_
_entity.id
_entity.type
_entity.pdbx_description
1 polymer ?
#
loop_
_entity_poly.entity_id
_entity_poly.type
_entity_poly.pdbx_seq_one_letter_code
_entity_poly.pdbx_strand_id
1 'polypeptide(L)'
;MAFVVPWESLAGGVLLGLSALIMLVLNGKVAGISGILTGLLTPKSRDFAWRLMFVIGMIAGGVAAVTFGMAHIPAASSLGGSSLMLALAGLVVGVGTRLGNGCTSGHGICGIGRLSTRSMVATGVFMLVAAVTVFIKLHLL
;
A
#
# COMPACT_ATOMS: atom_id res chain seq x y z
N MET A 1 5.84 -10.20 -30.01
CA MET A 1 5.21 -9.85 -28.72
C MET A 1 4.41 -8.58 -28.95
N ALA A 2 3.07 -8.65 -28.94
CA ALA A 2 2.26 -7.46 -29.11
C ALA A 2 2.39 -6.60 -27.84
N PHE A 3 2.88 -5.37 -27.99
CA PHE A 3 2.94 -4.40 -26.91
C PHE A 3 1.51 -3.95 -26.60
N VAL A 4 0.87 -4.59 -25.64
CA VAL A 4 -0.42 -4.13 -25.11
C VAL A 4 -0.11 -3.13 -24.01
N VAL A 5 -0.53 -1.88 -24.22
CA VAL A 5 -0.46 -0.85 -23.17
C VAL A 5 -1.39 -1.28 -22.04
N PRO A 6 -0.90 -1.43 -20.79
CA PRO A 6 -1.73 -1.83 -19.66
C PRO A 6 -2.58 -0.65 -19.17
N TRP A 7 -3.64 -0.33 -19.93
CA TRP A 7 -4.51 0.83 -19.69
C TRP A 7 -5.11 0.83 -18.28
N GLU A 8 -5.46 -0.35 -17.77
CA GLU A 8 -5.99 -0.50 -16.41
C GLU A 8 -4.98 -0.14 -15.33
N SER A 9 -3.71 -0.53 -15.49
CA SER A 9 -2.65 -0.17 -14.55
C SER A 9 -2.37 1.32 -14.56
N LEU A 10 -2.41 1.96 -15.74
CA LEU A 10 -2.26 3.40 -15.87
C LEU A 10 -3.44 4.13 -15.20
N ALA A 11 -4.67 3.72 -15.49
CA ALA A 11 -5.87 4.30 -14.88
C ALA A 11 -5.85 4.16 -13.35
N GLY A 12 -5.49 2.99 -12.84
CA GLY A 12 -5.33 2.75 -11.40
C GLY A 12 -4.26 3.65 -10.78
N GLY A 13 -3.10 3.80 -11.45
CA GLY A 13 -2.02 4.69 -11.00
C GLY A 13 -2.46 6.16 -10.93
N VAL A 14 -3.17 6.65 -11.95
CA VAL A 14 -3.72 8.01 -11.98
C VAL A 14 -4.74 8.21 -10.85
N LEU A 15 -5.63 7.24 -10.61
CA LEU A 15 -6.61 7.31 -9.52
C LEU A 15 -5.95 7.35 -8.14
N LEU A 16 -4.92 6.53 -7.90
CA LEU A 16 -4.16 6.56 -6.65
C LEU A 16 -3.42 7.88 -6.44
N GLY A 17 -2.80 8.41 -7.50
CA GLY A 17 -2.13 9.71 -7.47
C GLY A 17 -3.10 10.87 -7.19
N LEU A 18 -4.26 10.86 -7.86
CA LEU A 18 -5.31 11.86 -7.67
C LEU A 18 -5.88 11.80 -6.23
N SER A 19 -6.13 10.59 -5.71
CA SER A 19 -6.56 10.40 -4.32
C SER A 19 -5.55 10.98 -3.32
N ALA A 20 -4.26 10.69 -3.50
CA ALA A 20 -3.20 11.24 -2.67
C ALA A 20 -3.10 12.77 -2.77
N LEU A 21 -3.28 13.34 -3.95
CA LEU A 21 -3.29 14.79 -4.18
C LEU A 21 -4.48 15.46 -3.49
N ILE A 22 -5.70 14.92 -3.67
CA ILE A 22 -6.91 15.43 -3.02
C ILE A 22 -6.73 15.43 -1.51
N MET A 23 -6.17 14.35 -0.95
CA MET A 23 -5.89 14.26 0.48
C MET A 23 -4.89 15.34 0.94
N LEU A 24 -3.84 15.59 0.15
CA LEU A 24 -2.85 16.62 0.44
C LEU A 24 -3.45 18.03 0.38
N VAL A 25 -4.27 18.33 -0.62
CA VAL A 25 -4.88 19.66 -0.83
C VAL A 25 -5.97 19.95 0.21
N LEU A 26 -6.85 18.98 0.49
CA LEU A 26 -8.00 19.21 1.38
C LEU A 26 -7.61 19.12 2.86
N ASN A 27 -6.76 18.15 3.24
CA ASN A 27 -6.42 17.90 4.64
C ASN A 27 -5.03 18.42 5.03
N GLY A 28 -4.20 18.82 4.07
CA GLY A 28 -2.80 19.18 4.32
C GLY A 28 -1.93 17.98 4.71
N LYS A 29 -2.40 16.74 4.50
CA LYS A 29 -1.80 15.51 5.04
C LYS A 29 -1.37 14.56 3.93
N VAL A 30 -0.26 13.89 4.17
CA VAL A 30 0.33 12.91 3.25
C VAL A 30 -0.30 11.53 3.44
N ALA A 31 -0.65 10.85 2.35
CA ALA A 31 -1.25 9.51 2.35
C ALA A 31 -0.21 8.42 2.69
N GLY A 32 0.07 8.21 3.97
CA GLY A 32 0.91 7.12 4.46
C GLY A 32 0.11 6.09 5.26
N ILE A 33 -0.18 4.91 4.70
CA ILE A 33 -1.08 3.93 5.34
C ILE A 33 -0.55 3.46 6.70
N SER A 34 0.74 3.09 6.80
CA SER A 34 1.37 2.71 8.08
C SER A 34 1.28 3.85 9.11
N GLY A 35 1.48 5.10 8.68
CA GLY A 35 1.32 6.28 9.54
C GLY A 35 -0.11 6.48 10.01
N ILE A 36 -1.10 6.27 9.13
CA ILE A 36 -2.53 6.40 9.43
C ILE A 36 -2.95 5.34 10.46
N LEU A 37 -2.58 4.08 10.23
CA LEU A 37 -2.91 2.94 11.07
C LEU A 37 -2.25 3.02 12.46
N THR A 38 -0.98 3.42 12.52
CA THR A 38 -0.29 3.65 13.80
C THR A 38 -0.93 4.77 14.62
N GLY A 39 -1.37 5.85 13.99
CA GLY A 39 -2.08 6.92 14.71
C GLY A 39 -3.51 6.59 15.12
N LEU A 40 -4.15 5.57 14.51
CA LEU A 40 -5.40 5.00 15.01
C LEU A 40 -5.19 4.21 16.30
N LEU A 41 -4.04 3.52 16.43
CA LEU A 41 -3.67 2.75 17.62
C LEU A 41 -3.32 3.63 18.83
N THR A 42 -3.07 4.94 18.62
CA THR A 42 -2.85 5.92 19.68
C THR A 42 -4.01 6.92 19.75
N PRO A 43 -5.11 6.60 20.46
CA PRO A 43 -6.41 7.32 20.39
C PRO A 43 -6.44 8.71 21.05
N LYS A 44 -5.30 9.37 21.26
CA LYS A 44 -5.21 10.66 21.98
C LYS A 44 -5.19 11.91 21.09
N SER A 45 -5.38 11.81 19.79
CA SER A 45 -5.25 12.95 18.87
C SER A 45 -6.59 13.39 18.25
N ARG A 46 -6.74 14.71 18.08
CA ARG A 46 -7.79 15.38 17.28
C ARG A 46 -7.89 14.85 15.84
N ASP A 47 -6.88 14.09 15.41
CA ASP A 47 -6.72 13.51 14.10
C ASP A 47 -7.29 12.10 13.95
N PHE A 48 -7.87 11.50 15.00
CA PHE A 48 -8.42 10.14 14.95
C PHE A 48 -9.55 10.00 13.91
N ALA A 49 -10.47 10.98 13.87
CA ALA A 49 -11.67 10.91 13.03
C ALA A 49 -11.35 10.78 11.53
N TRP A 50 -10.43 11.61 10.99
CA TRP A 50 -10.09 11.54 9.56
C TRP A 50 -9.33 10.25 9.22
N ARG A 51 -8.47 9.76 10.13
CA ARG A 51 -7.73 8.50 9.94
C ARG A 51 -8.69 7.32 9.88
N LEU A 52 -9.70 7.33 10.75
CA LEU A 52 -10.72 6.29 10.78
C LEU A 52 -11.57 6.33 9.51
N MET A 53 -12.04 7.51 9.09
CA MET A 53 -12.78 7.67 7.84
C MET A 53 -11.96 7.21 6.62
N PHE A 54 -10.65 7.48 6.60
CA PHE A 54 -9.76 7.01 5.53
C PHE A 54 -9.67 5.48 5.48
N VAL A 55 -9.48 4.83 6.63
CA VAL A 55 -9.41 3.36 6.69
C VAL A 55 -10.75 2.72 6.33
N ILE A 56 -11.86 3.26 6.82
CA ILE A 56 -13.20 2.82 6.43
C ILE A 56 -13.39 2.98 4.92
N GLY A 57 -13.03 4.12 4.35
CA GLY A 57 -13.13 4.37 2.91
C GLY A 57 -12.29 3.39 2.08
N MET A 58 -11.08 3.05 2.53
CA MET A 58 -10.22 2.06 1.86
C MET A 58 -10.85 0.66 1.89
N ILE A 59 -11.35 0.22 3.04
CA ILE A 59 -12.01 -1.09 3.18
C ILE A 59 -13.30 -1.12 2.35
N ALA A 60 -14.12 -0.08 2.45
CA ALA A 60 -15.37 0.05 1.71
C ALA A 60 -15.13 0.05 0.19
N GLY A 61 -14.08 0.72 -0.30
CA GLY A 61 -13.71 0.69 -1.72
C GLY A 61 -13.34 -0.71 -2.20
N GLY A 62 -12.57 -1.47 -1.41
CA GLY A 62 -12.24 -2.87 -1.72
C GLY A 62 -13.47 -3.78 -1.73
N VAL A 63 -14.35 -3.65 -0.72
CA VAL A 63 -15.61 -4.41 -0.65
C VAL A 63 -16.52 -4.07 -1.84
N ALA A 64 -16.68 -2.79 -2.15
CA ALA A 64 -17.47 -2.33 -3.29
C ALA A 64 -16.96 -2.93 -4.61
N ALA A 65 -15.64 -2.91 -4.84
CA ALA A 65 -15.04 -3.50 -6.03
C ALA A 65 -15.39 -4.99 -6.19
N VAL A 66 -15.43 -5.74 -5.08
CA VAL A 66 -15.85 -7.15 -5.09
C VAL A 66 -17.35 -7.30 -5.34
N THR A 67 -18.19 -6.50 -4.67
CA THR A 67 -19.66 -6.61 -4.81
C THR A 67 -20.17 -6.19 -6.19
N PHE A 68 -19.49 -5.26 -6.86
CA PHE A 68 -19.80 -4.83 -8.22
C PHE A 68 -19.20 -5.75 -9.29
N GLY A 69 -18.51 -6.84 -8.91
CA GLY A 69 -17.91 -7.79 -9.84
C GLY A 69 -16.66 -7.27 -10.56
N MET A 70 -16.06 -6.17 -10.09
CA MET A 70 -14.82 -5.61 -10.65
C MET A 70 -13.56 -6.34 -10.13
N ALA A 71 -13.66 -7.04 -9.01
CA ALA A 71 -12.57 -7.79 -8.40
C ALA A 71 -13.08 -9.13 -7.82
N HIS A 72 -12.22 -10.15 -7.86
CA HIS A 72 -12.49 -11.42 -7.21
C HIS A 72 -11.54 -11.62 -6.04
N ILE A 73 -12.06 -12.13 -4.93
CA ILE A 73 -11.23 -12.55 -3.79
C ILE A 73 -10.58 -13.89 -4.16
N PRO A 74 -9.24 -13.98 -4.20
CA PRO A 74 -8.56 -15.25 -4.46
C PRO A 74 -8.97 -16.27 -3.40
N ALA A 75 -9.31 -17.51 -3.81
CA ALA A 75 -9.64 -18.58 -2.89
C ALA A 75 -8.48 -18.82 -1.91
N ALA A 76 -8.76 -19.10 -0.63
CA ALA A 76 -7.72 -19.26 0.40
C ALA A 76 -6.65 -20.32 0.05
N SER A 77 -7.01 -21.31 -0.77
CA SER A 77 -6.10 -22.33 -1.32
C SER A 77 -5.05 -21.78 -2.30
N SER A 78 -5.30 -20.63 -2.93
CA SER A 78 -4.39 -20.00 -3.89
C SER A 78 -3.27 -19.18 -3.25
N LEU A 79 -3.37 -18.85 -1.95
CA LEU A 79 -2.34 -18.07 -1.25
C LEU A 79 -1.08 -18.87 -0.93
N GLY A 80 -1.09 -20.19 -1.13
CA GLY A 80 0.12 -21.04 -1.04
C GLY A 80 0.82 -21.02 0.33
N GLY A 81 0.15 -20.57 1.39
CA GLY A 81 0.72 -20.40 2.72
C GLY A 81 -0.32 -20.56 3.83
N SER A 82 0.12 -21.03 5.00
CA SER A 82 -0.73 -21.15 6.18
C SER A 82 -1.19 -19.77 6.68
N SER A 83 -2.37 -19.70 7.30
CA SER A 83 -2.89 -18.48 7.96
C SER A 83 -1.88 -17.90 8.96
N LEU A 84 -1.10 -18.75 9.62
CA LEU A 84 -0.02 -18.34 10.52
C LEU A 84 1.11 -17.61 9.78
N MET A 85 1.48 -18.06 8.58
CA MET A 85 2.53 -17.43 7.78
C MET A 85 2.11 -16.03 7.31
N LEU A 86 0.84 -15.85 6.93
CA LEU A 86 0.26 -14.54 6.60
C LEU A 86 0.28 -13.58 7.80
N ALA A 87 -0.09 -14.07 8.99
CA ALA A 87 -0.03 -13.27 10.21
C ALA A 87 1.42 -12.83 10.54
N LEU A 88 2.38 -13.75 10.45
CA LEU A 88 3.80 -13.46 10.66
C LEU A 88 4.34 -12.48 9.62
N ALA A 89 3.99 -12.67 8.34
CA ALA A 89 4.38 -11.75 7.27
C ALA A 89 3.84 -10.33 7.53
N GLY A 90 2.56 -10.21 7.92
CA GLY A 90 1.95 -8.92 8.28
C GLY A 90 2.65 -8.24 9.46
N LEU A 91 3.02 -9.01 10.50
CA LEU A 91 3.75 -8.50 11.65
C LEU A 91 5.14 -7.97 11.24
N VAL A 92 5.90 -8.76 10.47
CA VAL A 92 7.24 -8.39 9.99
C VAL A 92 7.17 -7.14 9.10
N VAL A 93 6.18 -7.06 8.20
CA VAL A 93 5.94 -5.86 7.39
C VAL A 93 5.60 -4.66 8.28
N GLY A 94 4.76 -4.84 9.30
CA GLY A 94 4.42 -3.80 10.26
C GLY A 94 5.66 -3.24 10.96
N VAL A 95 6.50 -4.12 11.51
CA VAL A 95 7.78 -3.75 12.15
C VAL A 95 8.70 -3.04 11.14
N GLY A 96 8.83 -3.59 9.94
CA GLY A 96 9.68 -3.03 8.87
C GLY A 96 9.26 -1.62 8.47
N THR A 97 7.96 -1.37 8.28
CA THR A 97 7.47 -0.01 7.94
C THR A 97 7.69 1.00 9.05
N ARG A 98 7.68 0.56 10.32
CA ARG A 98 7.99 1.42 11.46
C ARG A 98 9.48 1.78 11.51
N LEU A 99 10.36 0.79 11.28
CA LEU A 99 11.81 1.01 11.21
C LEU A 99 12.20 1.89 10.01
N GLY A 100 11.55 1.70 8.87
CA GLY A 100 11.74 2.51 7.66
C GLY A 100 11.12 3.91 7.73
N ASN A 101 10.46 4.26 8.84
CA ASN A 101 9.72 5.51 9.03
C ASN A 101 8.73 5.81 7.88
N GLY A 102 8.11 4.77 7.35
CA GLY A 102 7.21 4.85 6.20
C GLY A 102 6.94 3.52 5.53
N CYS A 103 5.99 3.54 4.61
CA CYS A 103 5.59 2.38 3.79
C CYS A 103 5.67 2.74 2.32
N THR A 104 5.39 1.77 1.44
CA THR A 104 5.39 1.96 -0.02
C THR A 104 4.40 3.03 -0.48
N SER A 105 3.23 3.17 0.17
CA SER A 105 2.29 4.25 -0.18
C SER A 105 2.86 5.64 0.13
N GLY A 106 3.58 5.78 1.24
CA GLY A 106 4.15 7.04 1.69
C GLY A 106 5.39 7.44 0.91
N HIS A 107 6.35 6.52 0.76
CA HIS A 107 7.59 6.77 0.02
C HIS A 107 7.38 6.71 -1.49
N GLY A 108 6.65 5.72 -1.99
CA GLY A 108 6.42 5.51 -3.41
C GLY A 108 5.48 6.56 -4.00
N ILE A 109 4.22 6.58 -3.56
CA ILE A 109 3.20 7.44 -4.18
C ILE A 109 3.47 8.91 -3.85
N CYS A 110 3.48 9.25 -2.55
CA CYS A 110 3.62 10.65 -2.13
C CYS A 110 5.07 11.16 -2.15
N GLY A 111 6.02 10.31 -1.77
CA GLY A 111 7.42 10.69 -1.57
C GLY A 111 8.17 10.96 -2.88
N ILE A 112 7.96 10.12 -3.90
CA ILE A 112 8.51 10.34 -5.25
C ILE A 112 7.84 11.54 -5.91
N GLY A 113 6.51 11.68 -5.78
CA GLY A 113 5.77 12.85 -6.29
C GLY A 113 6.25 14.19 -5.71
N ARG A 114 6.85 14.17 -4.52
CA ARG A 114 7.47 15.35 -3.87
C ARG A 114 8.98 15.48 -4.12
N LEU A 115 9.54 14.68 -5.03
CA LEU A 115 10.97 14.67 -5.39
C LEU A 115 11.91 14.46 -4.19
N SER A 116 11.50 13.69 -3.18
CA SER A 116 12.31 13.43 -2.00
C SER A 116 13.36 12.35 -2.28
N THR A 117 14.64 12.69 -2.18
CA THR A 117 15.78 11.76 -2.34
C THR A 117 15.71 10.57 -1.40
N ARG A 118 15.37 10.81 -0.12
CA ARG A 118 15.14 9.74 0.87
C ARG A 118 14.10 8.74 0.37
N SER A 119 12.98 9.22 -0.15
CA SER A 119 11.88 8.36 -0.61
C SER A 119 12.22 7.60 -1.89
N MET A 120 13.01 8.19 -2.80
CA MET A 120 13.50 7.50 -3.99
C MET A 120 14.41 6.33 -3.59
N VAL A 121 15.35 6.56 -2.66
CA VAL A 121 16.24 5.49 -2.16
C VAL A 121 15.43 4.41 -1.44
N ALA A 122 14.52 4.78 -0.53
CA ALA A 122 13.70 3.81 0.19
C ALA A 122 12.85 2.94 -0.76
N THR A 123 12.20 3.57 -1.74
CA THR A 123 11.39 2.85 -2.74
C THR A 123 12.25 1.92 -3.60
N GLY A 124 13.45 2.36 -4.00
CA GLY A 124 14.40 1.53 -4.74
C GLY A 124 14.81 0.28 -3.96
N VAL A 125 15.11 0.42 -2.66
CA VAL A 125 15.44 -0.71 -1.78
C VAL A 125 14.25 -1.67 -1.64
N PHE A 126 13.04 -1.16 -1.42
CA PHE A 126 11.84 -2.01 -1.31
C PHE A 126 11.60 -2.84 -2.58
N MET A 127 11.71 -2.22 -3.75
CA MET A 127 11.51 -2.90 -5.03
C MET A 127 12.61 -3.91 -5.33
N LEU A 128 13.86 -3.59 -5.02
CA LEU A 128 14.99 -4.52 -5.19
C LEU A 128 14.81 -5.76 -4.30
N VAL A 129 14.53 -5.57 -3.00
CA VAL A 129 14.32 -6.68 -2.07
C VAL A 129 13.11 -7.52 -2.50
N ALA A 130 12.02 -6.89 -2.94
CA ALA A 130 10.86 -7.62 -3.46
C ALA A 130 11.23 -8.46 -4.70
N ALA A 131 11.94 -7.88 -5.68
CA ALA A 131 12.37 -8.59 -6.88
C ALA A 131 13.27 -9.79 -6.54
N VAL A 132 14.25 -9.61 -5.64
CA VAL A 132 15.14 -10.69 -5.19
C VAL A 132 14.34 -11.78 -4.46
N THR A 133 13.42 -11.42 -3.59
CA THR A 133 12.60 -12.38 -2.83
C THR A 133 11.72 -13.21 -3.77
N VAL A 134 11.08 -12.56 -4.75
CA VAL A 134 10.26 -13.21 -5.77
C VAL A 134 11.12 -14.13 -6.63
N PHE A 135 12.30 -13.69 -7.07
CA PHE A 135 13.23 -14.51 -7.84
C PHE A 135 13.61 -15.79 -7.08
N ILE A 136 13.99 -15.66 -5.81
CA ILE A 136 14.32 -16.81 -4.95
C ILE A 136 13.14 -17.76 -4.82
N LYS A 137 11.95 -17.25 -4.51
CA LYS A 137 10.76 -18.08 -4.26
C LYS A 137 10.23 -18.80 -5.52
N LEU A 138 10.46 -18.25 -6.71
CA LEU A 138 9.92 -18.79 -7.96
C LEU A 138 10.94 -19.60 -8.78
N HIS A 139 12.24 -19.38 -8.60
CA HIS A 139 13.27 -20.01 -9.43
C HIS A 139 14.28 -20.85 -8.64
N LEU A 140 14.44 -20.64 -7.34
CA LEU A 140 15.42 -21.36 -6.50
C LEU A 140 14.77 -22.34 -5.51
N LEU A 141 13.51 -22.10 -5.13
CA LEU A 141 12.68 -22.93 -4.24
C LEU A 141 11.51 -23.52 -5.03
#